data_AF-A0A919MIZ3-F1
#
_entry.id   AF-A0A919MIZ3-F1
#
_cell.length_a   1.000
_cell.length_b   1.000
_cell.length_c   1.000
_cell.angle_alpha   90.00
_cell.angle_beta   90.00
_cell.angle_gamma   90.00
#
_symmetry.space_group_name_H-M   'P 1'
#
loop_
_entity.id
_entity.type
_entity.pdbx_description
1 polymer ?
#
loop_
_entity_poly.entity_id
_entity_poly.type
_entity_poly.pdbx_seq_one_letter_code
_entity_poly.pdbx_strand_id
1 'polypeptide(L)'
;MPPQRHHTPSAVTASRIPPGHTGPEHHRTADRQASRFACGICGSPLDRYAELPSGTVSYEHPLWKDADHPPVPVAADAVEATYVCDFCTDPQILFVYATTRRVLVQVETPDGSVVRDYGTRWAACFECAALVEARHLTGLLDRILTHGMDFAAEVVVHLSAMLRQVLSTLRPGRALSVDGRWEASPVPATTLPKVRDRLAALIAGDVALPFGLSHDAVRTPLAESLAIARLYWVDDEFTVLTRNAAQVLPRLGFVPGDLPAAHGFVAWAQPVDARRRCVAASWSSHGDAVQLVGYRSIGDGLAPVPLQQLRTEVGWLIPVFAVTLRPGQPVTATHPAAALVTTWRLIRQRLAEPTPAKVDTSIRRAYQRARRPEPEVALVRIRGTRSTSAPALPGNAGTGSERERDFRWWVTPHWRHQPYGPGRSLRDWIVVRPHLRGPQNKPIRATTTVRVLGTLPPRPDLTA
;
A
#
# COMPACT_ATOMS: atom_id res chain seq x y z
N MET A 1 20.35 -3.86 63.22
CA MET A 1 19.08 -3.56 63.93
C MET A 1 18.43 -2.35 63.27
N PRO A 2 17.09 -2.31 63.13
CA PRO A 2 16.32 -1.72 62.01
C PRO A 2 15.98 -0.21 62.26
N PRO A 3 15.32 0.61 61.38
CA PRO A 3 14.02 0.33 60.73
C PRO A 3 13.74 0.85 59.29
N GLN A 4 12.71 0.21 58.69
CA GLN A 4 11.64 0.66 57.79
C GLN A 4 11.82 1.89 56.86
N ARG A 5 11.45 1.74 55.57
CA ARG A 5 10.51 2.65 54.89
C ARG A 5 9.61 1.95 53.87
N HIS A 6 8.39 2.46 53.84
CA HIS A 6 7.21 2.02 53.09
C HIS A 6 7.26 2.44 51.62
N HIS A 7 6.74 1.58 50.73
CA HIS A 7 6.23 2.01 49.43
C HIS A 7 4.71 1.79 49.37
N THR A 8 4.03 2.91 49.16
CA THR A 8 2.59 3.08 48.99
C THR A 8 2.13 2.56 47.62
N PRO A 9 0.91 1.99 47.51
CA PRO A 9 0.31 1.64 46.21
C PRO A 9 -0.36 2.87 45.59
N SER A 10 -0.01 3.22 44.35
CA SER A 10 -0.74 4.20 43.55
C SER A 10 -1.95 3.54 42.89
N ALA A 11 -3.13 3.87 43.40
CA ALA A 11 -4.41 3.61 42.75
C ALA A 11 -4.56 4.49 41.50
N VAL A 12 -4.92 3.90 40.36
CA VAL A 12 -5.46 4.63 39.21
C VAL A 12 -6.92 4.27 39.04
N THR A 13 -7.72 5.33 39.14
CA THR A 13 -9.17 5.40 39.19
C THR A 13 -9.82 4.90 37.90
N ALA A 14 -10.81 4.01 38.03
CA ALA A 14 -11.72 3.64 36.95
C ALA A 14 -12.60 4.84 36.57
N SER A 15 -12.50 5.28 35.31
CA SER A 15 -13.33 6.36 34.77
C SER A 15 -14.67 5.79 34.29
N ARG A 16 -15.77 6.18 34.95
CA ARG A 16 -17.15 5.85 34.56
C ARG A 16 -17.56 6.74 33.36
N ILE A 17 -17.99 6.12 32.27
CA ILE A 17 -18.60 6.79 31.11
C ILE A 17 -20.12 6.93 31.36
N PRO A 18 -20.74 8.11 31.14
CA PRO A 18 -22.17 8.33 31.37
C PRO A 18 -23.04 7.80 30.21
N PRO A 19 -24.33 7.50 30.45
CA PRO A 19 -25.24 6.99 29.44
C PRO A 19 -26.01 8.12 28.74
N GLY A 20 -26.25 7.97 27.43
CA GLY A 20 -27.35 8.63 26.73
C GLY A 20 -27.03 9.09 25.31
N HIS A 21 -27.55 8.38 24.31
CA HIS A 21 -28.63 8.87 23.43
C HIS A 21 -28.95 7.83 22.33
N THR A 22 -30.21 7.43 22.29
CA THR A 22 -30.83 6.46 21.37
C THR A 22 -31.19 7.08 20.03
N GLY A 23 -30.65 6.54 18.94
CA GLY A 23 -31.01 6.79 17.54
C GLY A 23 -30.52 5.60 16.69
N PRO A 24 -31.10 5.33 15.50
CA PRO A 24 -31.18 3.99 14.94
C PRO A 24 -29.81 3.49 14.44
N GLU A 25 -29.15 2.67 15.26
CA GLU A 25 -27.83 2.13 14.98
C GLU A 25 -27.88 0.94 14.03
N HIS A 26 -27.22 1.18 12.88
CA HIS A 26 -26.70 0.20 11.95
C HIS A 26 -26.12 -1.05 12.64
N HIS A 27 -26.30 -2.21 11.99
CA HIS A 27 -25.66 -3.51 12.25
C HIS A 27 -24.10 -3.50 12.16
N ARG A 28 -23.42 -2.53 12.77
CA ARG A 28 -21.97 -2.41 12.91
C ARG A 28 -21.63 -2.35 14.39
N THR A 29 -21.34 -3.46 15.10
CA THR A 29 -20.59 -3.44 16.41
C THR A 29 -20.56 -4.81 17.14
N ALA A 30 -20.09 -5.89 16.53
CA ALA A 30 -19.73 -7.09 17.34
C ALA A 30 -18.38 -7.71 16.96
N ASP A 31 -18.05 -7.77 15.67
CA ASP A 31 -16.79 -8.41 15.22
C ASP A 31 -15.61 -7.43 15.07
N ARG A 32 -15.82 -6.14 15.41
CA ARG A 32 -14.79 -5.08 15.39
C ARG A 32 -13.98 -4.96 16.68
N GLN A 33 -14.32 -5.70 17.74
CA GLN A 33 -13.83 -5.42 19.09
C GLN A 33 -13.04 -6.57 19.74
N ALA A 34 -12.42 -7.44 18.93
CA ALA A 34 -11.14 -8.02 19.32
C ALA A 34 -10.03 -7.14 18.73
N SER A 35 -9.95 -5.90 19.20
CA SER A 35 -8.82 -5.03 18.90
C SER A 35 -7.57 -5.76 19.37
N ARG A 36 -6.72 -6.16 18.42
CA ARG A 36 -5.37 -6.63 18.77
C ARG A 36 -4.71 -5.49 19.56
N PHE A 37 -4.15 -5.79 20.72
CA PHE A 37 -3.35 -4.81 21.44
C PHE A 37 -1.95 -4.80 20.84
N ALA A 38 -1.37 -3.61 20.74
CA ALA A 38 0.04 -3.43 20.40
C ALA A 38 0.71 -2.61 21.49
N CYS A 39 2.03 -2.65 21.53
CA CYS A 39 2.79 -1.82 22.44
C CYS A 39 2.80 -0.37 21.94
N GLY A 40 2.42 0.57 22.81
CA GLY A 40 2.45 2.01 22.52
C GLY A 40 3.84 2.57 22.28
N ILE A 41 4.89 1.84 22.68
CA ILE A 41 6.29 2.25 22.52
C ILE A 41 6.86 1.72 21.20
N CYS A 42 6.83 0.41 20.97
CA CYS A 42 7.50 -0.21 19.81
C CYS A 42 6.54 -0.65 18.69
N GLY A 43 5.22 -0.58 18.90
CA GLY A 43 4.21 -1.00 17.92
C GLY A 43 4.12 -2.52 17.72
N SER A 44 4.86 -3.35 18.44
CA SER A 44 4.73 -4.80 18.35
C SER A 44 3.37 -5.27 18.90
N PRO A 45 2.66 -6.19 18.23
CA PRO A 45 1.50 -6.87 18.79
C PRO A 45 1.84 -7.48 20.15
N LEU A 46 0.91 -7.43 21.09
CA LEU A 46 1.09 -7.99 22.43
C LEU A 46 0.29 -9.28 22.60
N ASP A 47 0.91 -10.25 23.28
CA ASP A 47 0.23 -11.45 23.74
C ASP A 47 -0.62 -11.11 24.97
N ARG A 48 -1.81 -11.73 25.04
CA ARG A 48 -2.74 -11.55 26.15
C ARG A 48 -2.79 -12.82 27.00
N TYR A 49 -2.52 -12.66 28.28
CA TYR A 49 -2.59 -13.73 29.28
C TYR A 49 -3.75 -13.47 30.23
N ALA A 50 -4.41 -14.55 30.65
CA ALA A 50 -5.41 -14.51 31.70
C ALA A 50 -5.06 -15.56 32.77
N GLU A 51 -4.93 -15.10 34.01
CA GLU A 51 -4.71 -15.97 35.15
C GLU A 51 -6.06 -16.58 35.58
N LEU A 52 -6.16 -17.92 35.60
CA LEU A 52 -7.43 -18.61 35.79
C LEU A 52 -8.07 -18.46 37.19
N PRO A 53 -7.32 -18.30 38.30
CA PRO A 53 -7.92 -18.06 39.62
C PRO A 53 -8.43 -16.63 39.82
N SER A 54 -7.70 -15.64 39.29
CA SER A 54 -7.96 -14.21 39.56
C SER A 54 -8.72 -13.50 38.43
N GLY A 55 -8.69 -14.05 37.21
CA GLY A 55 -9.18 -13.39 36.01
C GLY A 55 -8.34 -12.18 35.58
N THR A 56 -7.20 -11.94 36.23
CA THR A 56 -6.31 -10.83 35.93
C THR A 56 -5.73 -11.00 34.53
N VAL A 57 -5.75 -9.90 33.77
CA VAL A 57 -5.23 -9.85 32.40
C VAL A 57 -3.90 -9.14 32.39
N SER A 58 -2.86 -9.80 31.88
CA SER A 58 -1.57 -9.18 31.58
C SER A 58 -1.30 -9.21 30.08
N TYR A 59 -0.40 -8.32 29.66
CA TYR A 59 0.06 -8.23 28.28
C TYR A 59 1.57 -8.35 28.27
N GLU A 60 2.12 -9.10 27.32
CA GLU A 60 3.57 -9.24 27.16
C GLU A 60 3.97 -9.12 25.70
N HIS A 61 5.24 -8.80 25.47
CA HIS A 61 5.81 -8.91 24.13
C HIS A 61 5.88 -10.39 23.72
N PRO A 62 5.68 -10.71 22.43
CA PRO A 62 5.86 -12.06 21.94
C PRO A 62 7.27 -12.56 22.17
N LEU A 63 7.42 -13.89 22.30
CA LEU A 63 8.72 -14.54 22.56
C LEU A 63 9.82 -14.18 21.55
N TRP A 64 9.44 -13.86 20.30
CA TRP A 64 10.37 -13.44 19.25
C TRP A 64 10.82 -11.98 19.37
N LYS A 65 10.20 -11.19 20.25
CA LYS A 65 10.46 -9.77 20.42
C LYS A 65 11.25 -9.54 21.69
N ASP A 66 12.56 -9.39 21.54
CA ASP A 66 13.42 -8.83 22.59
C ASP A 66 13.15 -7.32 22.69
N ALA A 67 12.47 -6.91 23.77
CA ALA A 67 12.11 -5.53 24.03
C ALA A 67 12.76 -5.08 25.34
N ASP A 68 13.47 -3.96 25.29
CA ASP A 68 14.17 -3.32 26.40
C ASP A 68 13.25 -2.48 27.30
N HIS A 69 11.93 -2.60 27.11
CA HIS A 69 10.92 -1.83 27.81
C HIS A 69 9.71 -2.70 28.21
N PRO A 70 9.00 -2.34 29.29
CA PRO A 70 7.74 -2.98 29.61
C PRO A 70 6.68 -2.75 28.51
N PRO A 71 5.74 -3.69 28.33
CA PRO A 71 4.67 -3.55 27.36
C PRO A 71 3.69 -2.45 27.78
N VAL A 72 3.33 -1.57 26.85
CA VAL A 72 2.32 -0.52 27.05
C VAL A 72 1.12 -0.83 26.16
N PRO A 73 0.11 -1.58 26.65
CA PRO A 73 -0.99 -2.04 25.80
C PRO A 73 -1.85 -0.86 25.34
N VAL A 74 -1.89 -0.66 24.03
CA VAL A 74 -2.81 0.26 23.35
C VAL A 74 -3.55 -0.49 22.25
N ALA A 75 -4.68 0.03 21.79
CA ALA A 75 -5.35 -0.54 20.62
C ALA A 75 -4.42 -0.45 19.40
N ALA A 76 -4.26 -1.53 18.63
CA ALA A 76 -3.29 -1.58 17.54
C ALA A 76 -3.60 -0.61 16.38
N ASP A 77 -4.82 -0.06 16.30
CA ASP A 77 -5.20 1.00 15.37
C ASP A 77 -4.79 2.40 15.83
N ALA A 78 -4.46 2.57 17.12
CA ALA A 78 -3.95 3.81 17.69
C ALA A 78 -2.45 4.02 17.43
N VAL A 79 -1.73 3.00 16.95
CA VAL A 79 -0.29 3.03 16.67
C VAL A 79 0.05 2.40 15.33
N GLU A 80 1.26 2.62 14.82
CA GLU A 80 1.76 1.93 13.63
C GLU A 80 2.20 0.51 13.99
N ALA A 81 1.21 -0.37 14.19
CA ALA A 81 1.47 -1.74 14.61
C ALA A 81 2.28 -2.53 13.55
N THR A 82 3.29 -3.28 14.01
CA THR A 82 4.15 -4.09 13.15
C THR A 82 3.69 -5.54 13.17
N TYR A 83 2.94 -5.94 12.15
CA TYR A 83 2.48 -7.32 12.03
C TYR A 83 3.54 -8.19 11.35
N VAL A 84 3.61 -9.45 11.79
CA VAL A 84 4.40 -10.52 11.18
C VAL A 84 3.53 -11.77 10.98
N CYS A 85 4.05 -12.74 10.22
CA CYS A 85 3.45 -14.05 10.07
C CYS A 85 3.33 -14.72 11.46
N ASP A 86 2.12 -15.14 11.85
CA ASP A 86 1.84 -15.78 13.14
C ASP A 86 2.47 -17.19 13.24
N PHE A 87 3.06 -17.68 12.15
CA PHE A 87 3.79 -18.94 12.09
C PHE A 87 5.29 -18.65 12.16
N CYS A 88 5.91 -18.14 11.08
CA CYS A 88 7.37 -18.04 10.98
C CYS A 88 7.95 -16.66 11.29
N THR A 89 7.16 -15.68 11.75
CA THR A 89 7.58 -14.27 12.02
C THR A 89 8.05 -13.46 10.81
N ASP A 90 7.90 -14.00 9.60
CA ASP A 90 8.17 -13.28 8.34
C ASP A 90 7.24 -12.04 8.22
N PRO A 91 7.79 -10.83 7.98
CA PRO A 91 6.99 -9.61 7.86
C PRO A 91 6.18 -9.54 6.55
N GLN A 92 6.47 -10.38 5.55
CA GLN A 92 5.79 -10.44 4.25
C GLN A 92 4.46 -11.20 4.32
N ILE A 93 3.57 -10.78 5.23
CA ILE A 93 2.23 -11.35 5.35
C ILE A 93 1.44 -11.12 4.08
N LEU A 94 0.71 -12.15 3.64
CA LEU A 94 -0.17 -12.07 2.49
C LEU A 94 -1.62 -12.40 2.83
N PHE A 95 -1.83 -13.39 3.71
CA PHE A 95 -3.16 -13.90 4.00
C PHE A 95 -3.49 -13.83 5.48
N VAL A 96 -4.78 -13.76 5.77
CA VAL A 96 -5.35 -13.93 7.11
C VAL A 96 -6.38 -15.06 7.06
N TYR A 97 -6.22 -16.01 7.97
CA TYR A 97 -7.14 -17.12 8.21
C TYR A 97 -7.94 -16.85 9.48
N ALA A 98 -9.12 -17.46 9.55
CA ALA A 98 -9.97 -17.42 10.74
C ALA A 98 -10.18 -18.83 11.30
N THR A 99 -10.28 -18.95 12.61
CA THR A 99 -10.67 -20.20 13.28
C THR A 99 -12.15 -20.15 13.73
N THR A 100 -12.77 -21.30 13.93
CA THR A 100 -14.16 -21.42 14.42
C THR A 100 -14.29 -20.99 15.87
N ARG A 101 -13.22 -21.13 16.66
CA ARG A 101 -13.13 -20.78 18.08
C ARG A 101 -11.79 -20.16 18.42
N ARG A 102 -11.70 -19.46 19.56
CA ARG A 102 -10.44 -18.91 20.08
C ARG A 102 -9.45 -20.05 20.32
N VAL A 103 -8.20 -19.82 19.95
CA VAL A 103 -7.10 -20.76 20.23
C VAL A 103 -6.49 -20.35 21.56
N LEU A 104 -6.63 -21.25 22.54
CA LEU A 104 -6.17 -21.07 23.90
C LEU A 104 -5.14 -22.15 24.20
N VAL A 105 -3.97 -21.77 24.71
CA VAL A 105 -2.96 -22.71 25.17
C VAL A 105 -2.79 -22.52 26.66
N GLN A 106 -3.02 -23.60 27.41
CA GLN A 106 -2.72 -23.63 28.83
C GLN A 106 -1.25 -24.04 29.00
N VAL A 107 -0.53 -23.29 29.81
CA VAL A 107 0.86 -23.57 30.19
C VAL A 107 0.89 -23.75 31.71
N GLU A 108 1.45 -24.86 32.16
CA GLU A 108 1.70 -25.09 33.58
C GLU A 108 2.99 -24.37 33.97
N THR A 109 2.93 -23.59 35.05
CA THR A 109 4.07 -22.89 35.64
C THR A 109 4.22 -23.34 37.10
N PRO A 110 5.40 -23.14 37.72
CA PRO A 110 5.58 -23.46 39.15
C PRO A 110 4.55 -22.77 40.06
N ASP A 111 4.05 -21.60 39.66
CA ASP A 111 3.13 -20.76 40.42
C ASP A 111 1.64 -20.96 40.06
N GLY A 112 1.31 -21.84 39.11
CA GLY A 112 -0.07 -22.12 38.71
C GLY A 112 -0.25 -22.52 37.24
N SER A 113 -1.45 -22.31 36.68
CA SER A 113 -1.67 -22.44 35.24
C SER A 113 -2.05 -21.12 34.62
N VAL A 114 -1.38 -20.80 33.51
CA VAL A 114 -1.62 -19.58 32.75
C VAL A 114 -2.27 -19.97 31.42
N VAL A 115 -3.33 -19.27 31.04
CA VAL A 115 -3.95 -19.43 29.72
C VAL A 115 -3.52 -18.28 28.82
N ARG A 116 -2.85 -18.63 27.71
CA ARG A 116 -2.52 -17.71 26.64
C ARG A 116 -3.60 -17.77 25.56
N ASP A 117 -4.08 -16.59 25.19
CA ASP A 117 -5.17 -16.43 24.23
C ASP A 117 -4.69 -15.83 22.92
N TYR A 118 -4.58 -16.69 21.90
CA TYR A 118 -4.12 -16.32 20.56
C TYR A 118 -5.26 -15.82 19.65
N GLY A 119 -6.49 -15.79 20.15
CA GLY A 119 -7.65 -15.29 19.42
C GLY A 119 -8.08 -16.20 18.25
N THR A 120 -8.70 -15.59 17.24
CA THR A 120 -9.33 -16.32 16.11
C THR A 120 -8.76 -15.98 14.74
N ARG A 121 -7.79 -15.07 14.65
CA ARG A 121 -7.27 -14.56 13.37
C ARG A 121 -5.78 -14.86 13.29
N TRP A 122 -5.36 -15.45 12.17
CA TRP A 122 -4.01 -15.95 11.96
C TRP A 122 -3.45 -15.43 10.63
N ALA A 123 -2.44 -14.58 10.71
CA ALA A 123 -1.70 -14.01 9.59
C ALA A 123 -0.63 -14.99 9.09
N ALA A 124 -0.56 -15.19 7.78
CA ALA A 124 0.43 -16.05 7.15
C ALA A 124 1.16 -15.32 6.02
N CYS A 125 2.47 -15.51 5.92
CA CYS A 125 3.22 -15.25 4.69
C CYS A 125 2.82 -16.28 3.62
N PHE A 126 3.25 -16.06 2.37
CA PHE A 126 2.83 -16.89 1.23
C PHE A 126 3.17 -18.39 1.41
N GLU A 127 4.37 -18.69 1.92
CA GLU A 127 4.79 -20.08 2.08
C GLU A 127 4.12 -20.77 3.29
N CYS A 128 3.94 -20.05 4.41
CA CYS A 128 3.16 -20.58 5.54
C CYS A 128 1.70 -20.83 5.14
N ALA A 129 1.11 -19.99 4.30
CA ALA A 129 -0.24 -20.16 3.80
C ALA A 129 -0.41 -21.48 3.04
N ALA A 130 0.55 -21.84 2.19
CA ALA A 130 0.54 -23.13 1.49
C ALA A 130 0.55 -24.32 2.47
N LEU A 131 1.35 -24.24 3.54
CA LEU A 131 1.41 -25.27 4.58
C LEU A 131 0.13 -25.33 5.43
N VAL A 132 -0.47 -24.17 5.75
CA VAL A 132 -1.75 -24.05 6.46
C VAL A 132 -2.87 -24.71 5.65
N GLU A 133 -2.93 -24.44 4.35
CA GLU A 133 -3.94 -25.01 3.44
C GLU A 133 -3.78 -26.51 3.23
N ALA A 134 -2.53 -26.98 3.14
CA ALA A 134 -2.20 -28.40 3.12
C ALA A 134 -2.38 -29.09 4.49
N ARG A 135 -2.70 -28.34 5.56
CA ARG A 135 -2.74 -28.80 6.95
C ARG A 135 -1.45 -29.53 7.38
N HIS A 136 -0.31 -29.05 6.89
CA HIS A 136 0.98 -29.71 7.01
C HIS A 136 1.72 -29.27 8.28
N LEU A 137 1.34 -29.83 9.43
CA LEU A 137 1.84 -29.46 10.76
C LEU A 137 3.38 -29.51 10.87
N THR A 138 4.01 -30.60 10.43
CA THR A 138 5.47 -30.77 10.55
C THR A 138 6.20 -29.69 9.78
N GLY A 139 5.78 -29.40 8.55
CA GLY A 139 6.41 -28.34 7.75
C GLY A 139 6.20 -26.93 8.31
N LEU A 140 5.08 -26.67 9.02
CA LEU A 140 4.95 -25.43 9.79
C LEU A 140 5.99 -25.38 10.90
N LEU A 141 6.11 -26.43 11.71
CA LEU A 141 7.10 -26.50 12.79
C LEU A 141 8.52 -26.33 12.26
N ASP A 142 8.91 -27.06 11.21
CA ASP A 142 10.23 -26.98 10.59
C ASP A 142 10.53 -25.55 10.14
N ARG A 143 9.55 -24.87 9.52
CA ARG A 143 9.72 -23.49 9.07
C ARG A 143 9.90 -22.52 10.24
N ILE A 144 9.17 -22.73 11.33
CA ILE A 144 9.30 -21.92 12.55
C ILE A 144 10.70 -22.05 13.12
N LEU A 145 11.19 -23.28 13.26
CA LEU A 145 12.53 -23.57 13.79
C LEU A 145 13.64 -23.04 12.87
N THR A 146 13.45 -23.12 11.55
CA THR A 146 14.43 -22.64 10.56
C THR A 146 14.54 -21.11 10.51
N HIS A 147 13.49 -20.36 10.88
CA HIS A 147 13.53 -18.90 10.93
C HIS A 147 14.24 -18.32 12.18
N GLY A 148 15.06 -19.14 12.86
CA GLY A 148 16.02 -18.66 13.86
C GLY A 148 15.45 -18.50 15.26
N MET A 149 14.37 -19.22 15.59
CA MET A 149 13.90 -19.30 16.97
C MET A 149 14.39 -20.60 17.60
N ASP A 150 15.44 -20.50 18.42
CA ASP A 150 15.91 -21.61 19.24
C ASP A 150 14.96 -21.79 20.42
N PHE A 151 14.14 -22.84 20.33
CA PHE A 151 13.18 -23.19 21.37
C PHE A 151 13.65 -24.41 22.16
N ALA A 152 13.48 -24.36 23.48
CA ALA A 152 13.59 -25.55 24.32
C ALA A 152 12.56 -26.61 23.87
N ALA A 153 12.86 -27.90 24.05
CA ALA A 153 12.00 -28.99 23.62
C ALA A 153 10.55 -28.89 24.14
N GLU A 154 10.39 -28.43 25.38
CA GLU A 154 9.09 -28.17 26.00
C GLU A 154 8.27 -27.13 25.23
N VAL A 155 8.92 -26.06 24.75
CA VAL A 155 8.26 -25.00 23.96
C VAL A 155 7.82 -25.53 22.60
N VAL A 156 8.61 -26.42 21.98
CA VAL A 156 8.24 -27.07 20.71
C VAL A 156 6.98 -27.93 20.86
N VAL A 157 6.82 -28.62 22.00
CA VAL A 157 5.60 -29.40 22.31
C VAL A 157 4.37 -28.47 22.39
N HIS A 158 4.48 -27.36 23.10
CA HIS A 158 3.40 -26.36 23.21
C HIS A 158 3.05 -25.74 21.87
N LEU A 159 4.06 -25.39 21.06
CA LEU A 159 3.88 -24.86 19.72
C LEU A 159 3.16 -25.87 18.81
N SER A 160 3.54 -27.15 18.87
CA SER A 160 2.89 -28.23 18.13
C SER A 160 1.41 -28.38 18.52
N ALA A 161 1.10 -28.32 19.82
CA ALA A 161 -0.27 -28.35 20.31
C ALA A 161 -1.09 -27.15 19.82
N MET A 162 -0.54 -25.94 19.92
CA MET A 162 -1.17 -24.71 19.41
C MET A 162 -1.48 -24.82 17.91
N LEU A 163 -0.48 -25.17 17.09
CA LEU A 163 -0.65 -25.29 15.65
C LEU A 163 -1.66 -26.35 15.26
N ARG A 164 -1.69 -27.49 15.97
CA ARG A 164 -2.72 -28.52 15.76
C ARG A 164 -4.12 -27.99 16.06
N GLN A 165 -4.28 -27.17 17.10
CA GLN A 165 -5.55 -26.51 17.40
C GLN A 165 -5.94 -25.49 16.33
N VAL A 166 -4.99 -24.68 15.83
CA VAL A 166 -5.22 -23.77 14.71
C VAL A 166 -5.75 -24.55 13.52
N LEU A 167 -4.96 -25.52 13.01
CA LEU A 167 -5.28 -26.29 11.81
C LEU A 167 -6.62 -27.02 11.93
N SER A 168 -6.90 -27.66 13.07
CA SER A 168 -8.16 -28.39 13.30
C SER A 168 -9.39 -27.47 13.39
N THR A 169 -9.22 -26.18 13.66
CA THR A 169 -10.32 -25.23 13.82
C THR A 169 -10.40 -24.18 12.70
N LEU A 170 -9.56 -24.28 11.66
CA LEU A 170 -9.61 -23.37 10.51
C LEU A 170 -10.98 -23.35 9.84
N ARG A 171 -11.51 -22.14 9.62
CA ARG A 171 -12.65 -21.91 8.74
C ARG A 171 -12.19 -22.02 7.28
N PRO A 172 -13.08 -22.44 6.36
CA PRO A 172 -12.78 -22.40 4.93
C PRO A 172 -12.48 -20.97 4.45
N GLY A 173 -11.58 -20.87 3.48
CA GLY A 173 -11.20 -19.61 2.83
C GLY A 173 -10.13 -18.80 3.57
N ARG A 174 -9.76 -17.68 2.96
CA ARG A 174 -8.73 -16.75 3.43
C ARG A 174 -9.05 -15.33 2.99
N ALA A 175 -8.49 -14.35 3.68
CA ALA A 175 -8.54 -12.94 3.29
C ALA A 175 -7.15 -12.41 2.94
N LEU A 176 -7.06 -11.47 1.99
CA LEU A 176 -5.83 -10.73 1.76
C LEU A 176 -5.53 -9.81 2.94
N SER A 177 -4.27 -9.81 3.37
CA SER A 177 -3.75 -8.91 4.39
C SER A 177 -3.28 -7.59 3.79
N VAL A 178 -3.62 -6.49 4.46
CA VAL A 178 -3.10 -5.15 4.14
C VAL A 178 -1.86 -4.80 4.98
N ASP A 179 -1.52 -5.66 5.94
CA ASP A 179 -0.55 -5.35 7.00
C ASP A 179 0.86 -5.83 6.68
N GLY A 180 1.02 -6.79 5.75
CA GLY A 180 2.34 -7.31 5.40
C GLY A 180 3.30 -6.24 4.86
N ARG A 181 4.59 -6.35 5.14
CA ARG A 181 5.62 -5.41 4.67
C ARG A 181 6.29 -5.98 3.44
N TRP A 182 5.88 -5.46 2.29
CA TRP A 182 6.46 -5.83 1.00
C TRP A 182 7.25 -4.64 0.47
N GLU A 183 8.48 -4.90 0.03
CA GLU A 183 9.22 -3.91 -0.72
C GLU A 183 8.57 -3.68 -2.09
N ALA A 184 8.66 -2.44 -2.57
CA ALA A 184 8.03 -2.06 -3.83
C ALA A 184 8.79 -2.69 -5.00
N SER A 185 8.25 -3.78 -5.53
CA SER A 185 8.74 -4.37 -6.78
C SER A 185 8.24 -3.55 -7.99
N PRO A 186 9.09 -3.26 -8.99
CA PRO A 186 8.69 -2.57 -10.21
C PRO A 186 7.62 -3.34 -10.98
N VAL A 187 6.70 -2.62 -11.63
CA VAL A 187 5.72 -3.19 -12.56
C VAL A 187 6.06 -2.72 -13.98
N PRO A 188 6.76 -3.52 -14.79
CA PRO A 188 7.17 -3.10 -16.13
C PRO A 188 5.98 -2.87 -17.07
N ALA A 189 6.07 -1.83 -17.90
CA ALA A 189 5.06 -1.50 -18.90
C ALA A 189 4.68 -2.69 -19.80
N THR A 190 5.68 -3.49 -20.19
CA THR A 190 5.53 -4.64 -21.09
C THR A 190 4.68 -5.76 -20.50
N THR A 191 4.61 -5.85 -19.17
CA THR A 191 3.88 -6.88 -18.43
C THR A 191 2.51 -6.42 -17.94
N LEU A 192 2.20 -5.13 -18.08
CA LEU A 192 1.00 -4.51 -17.53
C LEU A 192 -0.32 -5.19 -17.94
N PRO A 193 -0.50 -5.69 -19.19
CA PRO A 193 -1.71 -6.44 -19.54
C PRO A 193 -1.87 -7.72 -18.73
N LYS A 194 -0.77 -8.45 -18.49
CA LYS A 194 -0.76 -9.67 -17.66
C LYS A 194 -1.04 -9.35 -16.20
N VAL A 195 -0.49 -8.23 -15.71
CA VAL A 195 -0.72 -7.73 -14.33
C VAL A 195 -2.20 -7.42 -14.14
N ARG A 196 -2.80 -6.65 -15.06
CA ARG A 196 -4.24 -6.32 -15.04
C ARG A 196 -5.09 -7.59 -15.09
N ASP A 197 -4.79 -8.52 -15.98
CA ASP A 197 -5.58 -9.76 -16.11
C ASP A 197 -5.49 -10.63 -14.84
N ARG A 198 -4.31 -10.75 -14.22
CA ARG A 198 -4.17 -11.47 -12.93
C ARG A 198 -4.87 -10.76 -11.79
N LEU A 199 -4.83 -9.43 -11.76
CA LEU A 199 -5.55 -8.64 -10.77
C LEU A 199 -7.08 -8.78 -10.94
N ALA A 200 -7.59 -8.75 -12.17
CA ALA A 200 -9.00 -8.99 -12.47
C ALA A 200 -9.42 -10.41 -12.02
N ALA A 201 -8.59 -11.43 -12.29
CA ALA A 201 -8.85 -12.79 -11.85
C ALA A 201 -8.83 -12.94 -10.32
N LEU A 202 -7.87 -12.31 -9.63
CA LEU A 202 -7.83 -12.26 -8.17
C LEU A 202 -9.09 -11.61 -7.60
N ILE A 203 -9.53 -10.50 -8.19
CA ILE A 203 -10.74 -9.80 -7.75
C ILE A 203 -12.00 -10.60 -8.09
N ALA A 204 -12.02 -11.38 -9.16
CA ALA A 204 -13.15 -12.24 -9.48
C ALA A 204 -13.21 -13.54 -8.65
N GLY A 205 -12.08 -14.00 -8.09
CA GLY A 205 -11.99 -15.29 -7.38
C GLY A 205 -12.63 -15.31 -6.00
N ASP A 206 -12.26 -16.28 -5.16
CA ASP A 206 -12.92 -16.50 -3.85
C ASP A 206 -12.17 -15.90 -2.66
N VAL A 207 -10.96 -15.35 -2.87
CA VAL A 207 -10.18 -14.74 -1.79
C VAL A 207 -10.92 -13.50 -1.29
N ALA A 208 -11.14 -13.42 0.02
CA ALA A 208 -11.75 -12.25 0.63
C ALA A 208 -10.81 -11.03 0.52
N LEU A 209 -11.33 -9.95 -0.03
CA LEU A 209 -10.61 -8.70 -0.28
C LEU A 209 -10.89 -7.65 0.83
N PRO A 210 -9.90 -6.81 1.17
CA PRO A 210 -10.05 -5.76 2.17
C PRO A 210 -10.96 -4.61 1.68
N PHE A 211 -11.21 -3.63 2.56
CA PHE A 211 -11.91 -2.37 2.24
C PHE A 211 -13.34 -2.52 1.70
N GLY A 212 -14.01 -3.63 2.02
CA GLY A 212 -15.36 -3.91 1.51
C GLY A 212 -15.39 -4.36 0.05
N LEU A 213 -14.23 -4.60 -0.57
CA LEU A 213 -14.13 -5.09 -1.95
C LEU A 213 -14.64 -6.53 -2.12
N SER A 214 -14.88 -7.25 -1.01
CA SER A 214 -15.48 -8.59 -1.05
C SER A 214 -16.97 -8.59 -1.36
N HIS A 215 -17.69 -7.47 -1.21
CA HIS A 215 -19.12 -7.42 -1.47
C HIS A 215 -19.39 -7.55 -2.97
N ASP A 216 -20.28 -8.46 -3.38
CA ASP A 216 -20.59 -8.74 -4.79
C ASP A 216 -20.97 -7.49 -5.60
N ALA A 217 -21.72 -6.57 -4.98
CA ALA A 217 -22.11 -5.29 -5.57
C ALA A 217 -20.91 -4.39 -5.96
N VAL A 218 -19.73 -4.66 -5.40
CA VAL A 218 -18.47 -3.98 -5.70
C VAL A 218 -17.53 -4.89 -6.48
N ARG A 219 -17.42 -6.16 -6.07
CA ARG A 219 -16.46 -7.14 -6.58
C ARG A 219 -16.63 -7.39 -8.08
N THR A 220 -17.86 -7.71 -8.50
CA THR A 220 -18.15 -8.07 -9.89
C THR A 220 -17.94 -6.89 -10.84
N PRO A 221 -18.52 -5.69 -10.59
CA PRO A 221 -18.30 -4.55 -11.47
C PRO A 221 -16.83 -4.10 -11.54
N LEU A 222 -16.08 -4.24 -10.44
CA LEU A 222 -14.64 -3.92 -10.41
C LEU A 222 -13.83 -4.89 -11.27
N ALA A 223 -14.08 -6.20 -11.17
CA ALA A 223 -13.41 -7.21 -11.99
C ALA A 223 -13.69 -7.01 -13.48
N GLU A 224 -14.96 -6.75 -13.84
CA GLU A 224 -15.38 -6.46 -15.22
C GLU A 224 -14.72 -5.18 -15.74
N SER A 225 -14.73 -4.12 -14.94
CA SER A 225 -14.08 -2.85 -15.30
C SER A 225 -12.58 -3.02 -15.54
N LEU A 226 -11.91 -3.83 -14.70
CA LEU A 226 -10.49 -4.14 -14.88
C LEU A 226 -10.24 -4.96 -16.15
N ALA A 227 -11.12 -5.88 -16.53
CA ALA A 227 -10.95 -6.67 -17.75
C ALA A 227 -10.90 -5.81 -19.03
N ILE A 228 -11.62 -4.69 -19.03
CA ILE A 228 -11.68 -3.73 -20.16
C ILE A 228 -10.89 -2.43 -19.90
N ALA A 229 -10.21 -2.31 -18.76
CA ALA A 229 -9.55 -1.08 -18.37
C ALA A 229 -8.46 -0.67 -19.37
N ARG A 230 -8.47 0.61 -19.74
CA ARG A 230 -7.39 1.22 -20.50
C ARG A 230 -6.12 1.29 -19.66
N LEU A 231 -5.01 0.86 -20.25
CA LEU A 231 -3.75 0.69 -19.55
C LEU A 231 -2.84 1.91 -19.71
N TYR A 232 -2.33 2.41 -18.59
CA TYR A 232 -1.37 3.51 -18.54
C TYR A 232 -0.14 3.09 -17.73
N TRP A 233 1.05 3.33 -18.28
CA TRP A 233 2.29 3.16 -17.55
C TRP A 233 3.02 4.49 -17.47
N VAL A 234 3.31 4.94 -16.26
CA VAL A 234 3.91 6.24 -15.97
C VAL A 234 5.39 6.03 -15.65
N ASP A 235 6.26 6.69 -16.41
CA ASP A 235 7.71 6.57 -16.23
C ASP A 235 8.23 7.21 -14.93
N ASP A 236 9.51 7.02 -14.63
CA ASP A 236 10.13 7.52 -13.40
C ASP A 236 10.03 9.05 -13.27
N GLU A 237 10.33 9.80 -14.34
CA GLU A 237 10.31 11.27 -14.31
C GLU A 237 8.90 11.81 -14.04
N PHE A 238 7.90 11.27 -14.74
CA PHE A 238 6.51 11.67 -14.56
C PHE A 238 5.96 11.19 -13.21
N THR A 239 6.42 10.04 -12.71
CA THR A 239 6.10 9.54 -11.37
C THR A 239 6.60 10.51 -10.30
N VAL A 240 7.85 10.99 -10.41
CA VAL A 240 8.41 12.01 -9.52
C VAL A 240 7.61 13.31 -9.59
N LEU A 241 7.27 13.79 -10.80
CA LEU A 241 6.44 14.98 -10.98
C LEU A 241 5.08 14.82 -10.28
N THR A 242 4.41 13.69 -10.49
CA THR A 242 3.12 13.36 -9.89
C THR A 242 3.20 13.38 -8.38
N ARG A 243 4.20 12.72 -7.79
CA ARG A 243 4.41 12.65 -6.33
C ARG A 243 4.57 14.05 -5.74
N ASN A 244 5.43 14.88 -6.33
CA ASN A 244 5.66 16.25 -5.82
C ASN A 244 4.41 17.13 -5.96
N ALA A 245 3.71 17.06 -7.11
CA ALA A 245 2.52 17.86 -7.35
C ALA A 245 1.33 17.43 -6.46
N ALA A 246 1.22 16.15 -6.13
CA ALA A 246 0.21 15.62 -5.22
C ALA A 246 0.42 16.08 -3.77
N GLN A 247 1.67 16.24 -3.32
CA GLN A 247 1.99 16.71 -1.97
C GLN A 247 1.56 18.16 -1.70
N VAL A 248 1.45 18.98 -2.75
CA VAL A 248 1.02 20.38 -2.66
C VAL A 248 -0.33 20.60 -3.35
N LEU A 249 -1.13 19.54 -3.51
CA LEU A 249 -2.43 19.59 -4.16
C LEU A 249 -3.37 20.54 -3.38
N PRO A 250 -3.87 21.63 -4.00
CA PRO A 250 -4.89 22.46 -3.38
C PRO A 250 -6.18 21.64 -3.19
N ARG A 251 -7.13 22.16 -2.42
CA ARG A 251 -8.45 21.54 -2.31
C ARG A 251 -9.16 21.59 -3.68
N LEU A 252 -9.11 20.49 -4.43
CA LEU A 252 -9.67 20.38 -5.78
C LEU A 252 -10.99 19.62 -5.74
N GLY A 253 -12.04 20.19 -6.32
CA GLY A 253 -13.26 19.42 -6.59
C GLY A 253 -13.00 18.40 -7.70
N PHE A 254 -13.30 17.13 -7.45
CA PHE A 254 -13.22 16.10 -8.48
C PHE A 254 -14.24 16.38 -9.61
N VAL A 255 -13.81 16.27 -10.86
CA VAL A 255 -14.67 16.42 -12.04
C VAL A 255 -14.53 15.16 -12.91
N PRO A 256 -15.62 14.45 -13.26
CA PRO A 256 -15.55 13.24 -14.10
C PRO A 256 -14.85 13.45 -15.45
N GLY A 257 -14.92 14.65 -16.02
CA GLY A 257 -14.19 15.02 -17.25
C GLY A 257 -12.66 15.04 -17.11
N ASP A 258 -12.11 14.83 -15.91
CA ASP A 258 -10.66 14.65 -15.71
C ASP A 258 -10.19 13.25 -16.09
N LEU A 259 -11.09 12.27 -16.12
CA LEU A 259 -10.74 10.88 -16.38
C LEU A 259 -10.24 10.70 -17.81
N PRO A 260 -9.06 10.07 -18.03
CA PRO A 260 -8.54 9.83 -19.38
C PRO A 260 -9.27 8.67 -20.10
N ALA A 261 -10.09 7.90 -19.37
CA ALA A 261 -11.01 6.87 -19.84
C ALA A 261 -12.06 6.57 -18.75
N ALA A 262 -13.22 6.00 -19.10
CA ALA A 262 -14.25 5.63 -18.13
C ALA A 262 -13.79 4.52 -17.16
N HIS A 263 -13.07 3.52 -17.68
CA HIS A 263 -12.40 2.49 -16.89
C HIS A 263 -10.92 2.49 -17.24
N GLY A 264 -10.08 2.49 -16.22
CA GLY A 264 -8.65 2.52 -16.46
C GLY A 264 -7.82 1.98 -15.32
N PHE A 265 -6.59 1.66 -15.67
CA PHE A 265 -5.59 1.12 -14.77
C PHE A 265 -4.25 1.78 -15.07
N VAL A 266 -3.64 2.35 -14.05
CA VAL A 266 -2.35 3.02 -14.13
C VAL A 266 -1.35 2.32 -13.21
N ALA A 267 -0.14 2.12 -13.69
CA ALA A 267 1.01 1.78 -12.88
C ALA A 267 2.06 2.89 -12.98
N TRP A 268 2.66 3.24 -11.85
CA TRP A 268 3.78 4.15 -11.75
C TRP A 268 5.08 3.35 -11.63
N ALA A 269 6.17 3.87 -12.18
CA ALA A 269 7.48 3.24 -12.09
C ALA A 269 7.96 3.07 -10.63
N GLN A 270 7.47 3.93 -9.72
CA GLN A 270 7.77 3.92 -8.29
C GLN A 270 6.53 4.27 -7.45
N PRO A 271 6.52 3.96 -6.14
CA PRO A 271 5.42 4.35 -5.26
C PRO A 271 5.14 5.86 -5.25
N VAL A 272 3.86 6.25 -5.21
CA VAL A 272 3.43 7.67 -5.33
C VAL A 272 2.79 8.28 -4.09
N ASP A 273 2.36 7.48 -3.12
CA ASP A 273 1.74 7.98 -1.89
C ASP A 273 2.79 8.34 -0.84
N ALA A 274 2.35 9.08 0.19
CA ALA A 274 3.23 9.53 1.28
C ALA A 274 3.92 8.37 2.02
N ARG A 275 3.23 7.22 2.14
CA ARG A 275 3.76 6.01 2.77
C ARG A 275 4.64 5.16 1.82
N ARG A 276 4.82 5.59 0.57
CA ARG A 276 5.58 4.88 -0.48
C ARG A 276 5.16 3.42 -0.68
N ARG A 277 3.85 3.15 -0.64
CA ARG A 277 3.26 1.81 -0.83
C ARG A 277 2.51 1.68 -2.15
N CYS A 278 1.83 2.73 -2.60
CA CYS A 278 0.93 2.67 -3.76
C CYS A 278 1.73 2.81 -5.06
N VAL A 279 1.78 1.75 -5.87
CA VAL A 279 2.49 1.69 -7.17
C VAL A 279 1.55 1.58 -8.36
N ALA A 280 0.27 1.28 -8.14
CA ALA A 280 -0.73 1.22 -9.19
C ALA A 280 -2.10 1.62 -8.66
N ALA A 281 -3.01 2.01 -9.56
CA ALA A 281 -4.40 2.27 -9.21
C ALA A 281 -5.32 1.93 -10.38
N SER A 282 -6.54 1.53 -10.05
CA SER A 282 -7.63 1.35 -11.01
C SER A 282 -8.77 2.29 -10.70
N TRP A 283 -9.54 2.62 -11.73
CA TRP A 283 -10.79 3.34 -11.59
C TRP A 283 -11.88 2.77 -12.49
N SER A 284 -13.11 2.86 -12.00
CA SER A 284 -14.32 2.50 -12.73
C SER A 284 -15.41 3.53 -12.49
N SER A 285 -15.97 4.06 -13.58
CA SER A 285 -17.12 4.94 -13.54
C SER A 285 -18.42 4.14 -13.42
N HIS A 286 -19.25 4.48 -12.44
CA HIS A 286 -20.58 3.89 -12.21
C HIS A 286 -21.58 5.03 -11.95
N GLY A 287 -22.35 5.39 -12.97
CA GLY A 287 -23.17 6.60 -12.94
C GLY A 287 -22.29 7.85 -12.74
N ASP A 288 -22.65 8.69 -11.76
CA ASP A 288 -21.90 9.90 -11.44
C ASP A 288 -20.69 9.66 -10.52
N ALA A 289 -20.56 8.45 -9.95
CA ALA A 289 -19.50 8.12 -9.02
C ALA A 289 -18.35 7.37 -9.71
N VAL A 290 -17.14 7.55 -9.20
CA VAL A 290 -15.96 6.81 -9.64
C VAL A 290 -15.40 6.03 -8.47
N GLN A 291 -15.36 4.70 -8.60
CA GLN A 291 -14.69 3.84 -7.65
C GLN A 291 -13.21 3.78 -7.96
N LEU A 292 -12.36 3.97 -6.95
CA LEU A 292 -10.91 3.94 -7.03
C LEU A 292 -10.36 2.90 -6.07
N VAL A 293 -9.38 2.14 -6.57
CA VAL A 293 -8.62 1.20 -5.75
C VAL A 293 -7.14 1.45 -6.01
N GLY A 294 -6.38 1.69 -4.95
CA GLY A 294 -4.92 1.78 -5.01
C GLY A 294 -4.30 0.46 -4.61
N TYR A 295 -3.16 0.14 -5.22
CA TYR A 295 -2.48 -1.14 -5.06
C TYR A 295 -1.00 -0.95 -4.75
N ARG A 296 -0.46 -1.84 -3.93
CA ARG A 296 0.99 -2.04 -3.77
C ARG A 296 1.46 -3.26 -4.53
N SER A 297 2.74 -3.30 -4.86
CA SER A 297 3.37 -4.51 -5.35
C SER A 297 3.75 -5.46 -4.22
N ILE A 298 3.80 -6.75 -4.57
CA ILE A 298 4.20 -7.85 -3.68
C ILE A 298 5.15 -8.79 -4.41
N GLY A 299 5.71 -9.76 -3.68
CA GLY A 299 6.56 -10.82 -4.22
C GLY A 299 8.05 -10.49 -4.31
N ASP A 300 8.45 -9.29 -3.93
CA ASP A 300 9.87 -8.99 -3.74
C ASP A 300 10.43 -9.80 -2.54
N GLY A 301 11.69 -10.24 -2.61
CA GLY A 301 12.30 -11.07 -1.57
C GLY A 301 11.94 -12.56 -1.57
N LEU A 302 10.98 -13.01 -2.40
CA LEU A 302 10.64 -14.43 -2.52
C LEU A 302 11.61 -15.18 -3.43
N ALA A 303 11.90 -16.44 -3.07
CA ALA A 303 12.63 -17.36 -3.93
C ALA A 303 11.86 -17.65 -5.24
N PRO A 304 12.53 -18.07 -6.33
CA PRO A 304 11.92 -18.16 -7.66
C PRO A 304 10.66 -19.04 -7.75
N VAL A 305 10.63 -20.17 -7.05
CA VAL A 305 9.49 -21.10 -7.08
C VAL A 305 8.27 -20.52 -6.33
N PRO A 306 8.38 -20.11 -5.05
CA PRO A 306 7.31 -19.39 -4.36
C PRO A 306 6.84 -18.14 -5.10
N LEU A 307 7.76 -17.36 -5.70
CA LEU A 307 7.41 -16.19 -6.48
C LEU A 307 6.53 -16.54 -7.67
N GLN A 308 6.88 -17.58 -8.44
CA GLN A 308 6.10 -18.01 -9.59
C GLN A 308 4.69 -18.49 -9.20
N GLN A 309 4.58 -19.20 -8.08
CA GLN A 309 3.29 -19.62 -7.51
C GLN A 309 2.46 -18.39 -7.10
N LEU A 310 3.07 -17.44 -6.38
CA LEU A 310 2.43 -16.18 -6.00
C LEU A 310 1.93 -15.41 -7.23
N ARG A 311 2.73 -15.30 -8.29
CA ARG A 311 2.32 -14.62 -9.54
C ARG A 311 1.16 -15.31 -10.24
N THR A 312 1.03 -16.62 -10.05
CA THR A 312 -0.07 -17.40 -10.65
C THR A 312 -1.36 -17.17 -9.87
N GLU A 313 -1.27 -17.16 -8.55
CA GLU A 313 -2.41 -17.13 -7.64
C GLU A 313 -2.92 -15.73 -7.34
N VAL A 314 -2.03 -14.82 -6.95
CA VAL A 314 -2.36 -13.43 -6.56
C VAL A 314 -1.91 -12.43 -7.63
N GLY A 315 -0.82 -12.73 -8.32
CA GLY A 315 -0.25 -11.83 -9.31
C GLY A 315 0.75 -10.85 -8.71
N TRP A 316 0.65 -9.58 -9.10
CA TRP A 316 1.64 -8.55 -8.73
C TRP A 316 1.20 -7.61 -7.63
N LEU A 317 -0.11 -7.50 -7.42
CA LEU A 317 -0.69 -6.35 -6.77
C LEU A 317 -1.74 -6.77 -5.77
N ILE A 318 -1.78 -6.09 -4.62
CA ILE A 318 -2.87 -6.20 -3.65
C ILE A 318 -3.38 -4.81 -3.25
N PRO A 319 -4.68 -4.68 -2.90
CA PRO A 319 -5.26 -3.39 -2.54
C PRO A 319 -4.62 -2.80 -1.28
N VAL A 320 -4.42 -1.47 -1.27
CA VAL A 320 -3.99 -0.70 -0.09
C VAL A 320 -5.00 0.35 0.36
N PHE A 321 -5.93 0.71 -0.51
CA PHE A 321 -7.10 1.52 -0.18
C PHE A 321 -8.18 1.32 -1.25
N ALA A 322 -9.43 1.60 -0.88
CA ALA A 322 -10.53 1.76 -1.83
C ALA A 322 -11.35 2.98 -1.42
N VAL A 323 -11.70 3.83 -2.37
CA VAL A 323 -12.51 5.03 -2.15
C VAL A 323 -13.46 5.26 -3.31
N THR A 324 -14.59 5.93 -3.06
CA THR A 324 -15.50 6.39 -4.11
C THR A 324 -15.44 7.91 -4.16
N LEU A 325 -15.19 8.45 -5.35
CA LEU A 325 -15.25 9.89 -5.62
C LEU A 325 -16.58 10.25 -6.26
N ARG A 326 -17.20 11.32 -5.75
CA ARG A 326 -18.39 11.94 -6.35
C ARG A 326 -18.04 13.30 -6.97
N PRO A 327 -18.80 13.79 -7.97
CA PRO A 327 -18.52 15.07 -8.60
C PRO A 327 -18.54 16.19 -7.54
N GLY A 328 -17.57 17.09 -7.61
CA GLY A 328 -17.39 18.18 -6.65
C GLY A 328 -16.75 17.78 -5.32
N GLN A 329 -16.57 16.48 -5.04
CA GLN A 329 -15.93 16.03 -3.81
C GLN A 329 -14.50 16.58 -3.72
N PRO A 330 -14.13 17.24 -2.61
CA PRO A 330 -12.80 17.81 -2.46
C PRO A 330 -11.74 16.72 -2.28
N VAL A 331 -10.68 16.81 -3.08
CA VAL A 331 -9.46 16.01 -2.99
C VAL A 331 -8.32 16.94 -2.58
N THR A 332 -7.67 16.62 -1.48
CA THR A 332 -6.52 17.36 -0.91
C THR A 332 -5.26 16.51 -0.98
N ALA A 333 -4.10 17.09 -0.65
CA ALA A 333 -2.83 16.35 -0.59
C ALA A 333 -2.81 15.13 0.35
N THR A 334 -3.66 15.12 1.38
CA THR A 334 -3.77 14.01 2.34
C THR A 334 -4.75 12.92 1.90
N HIS A 335 -5.54 13.18 0.85
CA HIS A 335 -6.52 12.23 0.35
C HIS A 335 -5.82 11.05 -0.37
N PRO A 336 -6.21 9.79 -0.16
CA PRO A 336 -5.53 8.63 -0.79
C PRO A 336 -5.53 8.67 -2.33
N ALA A 337 -6.54 9.30 -2.94
CA ALA A 337 -6.63 9.49 -4.38
C ALA A 337 -5.78 10.66 -4.95
N ALA A 338 -5.05 11.43 -4.12
CA ALA A 338 -4.37 12.66 -4.54
C ALA A 338 -3.42 12.43 -5.72
N ALA A 339 -2.59 11.38 -5.68
CA ALA A 339 -1.65 11.05 -6.74
C ALA A 339 -2.35 10.67 -8.06
N LEU A 340 -3.47 9.95 -7.98
CA LEU A 340 -4.23 9.53 -9.15
C LEU A 340 -4.94 10.72 -9.82
N VAL A 341 -5.62 11.56 -9.03
CA VAL A 341 -6.26 12.79 -9.54
C VAL A 341 -5.22 13.74 -10.15
N THR A 342 -4.06 13.86 -9.52
CA THR A 342 -2.92 14.61 -10.07
C THR A 342 -2.47 14.03 -11.41
N THR A 343 -2.32 12.70 -11.50
CA THR A 343 -1.93 12.00 -12.74
C THR A 343 -2.91 12.29 -13.88
N TRP A 344 -4.21 12.16 -13.63
CA TRP A 344 -5.25 12.45 -14.62
C TRP A 344 -5.18 13.89 -15.14
N ARG A 345 -5.03 14.86 -14.24
CA ARG A 345 -4.89 16.28 -14.60
C ARG A 345 -3.64 16.54 -15.46
N LEU A 346 -2.50 15.96 -15.09
CA LEU A 346 -1.26 16.09 -15.85
C LEU A 346 -1.38 15.46 -17.26
N ILE A 347 -2.03 14.30 -17.38
CA ILE A 347 -2.32 13.67 -18.67
C ILE A 347 -3.25 14.56 -19.51
N ARG A 348 -4.34 15.06 -18.93
CA ARG A 348 -5.32 15.92 -19.60
C ARG A 348 -4.70 17.23 -20.11
N GLN A 349 -3.73 17.79 -19.38
CA GLN A 349 -2.97 18.98 -19.78
C GLN A 349 -1.99 18.72 -20.95
N ARG A 350 -2.03 17.53 -21.57
CA ARG A 350 -1.12 17.07 -22.64
C ARG A 350 0.35 17.23 -22.27
N LEU A 351 0.66 17.10 -20.98
CA LEU A 351 2.05 17.10 -20.53
C LEU A 351 2.76 15.77 -20.84
N ALA A 352 1.99 14.76 -21.27
CA ALA A 352 2.46 13.50 -21.81
C ALA A 352 1.81 13.17 -23.15
N GLU A 353 2.58 12.58 -24.06
CA GLU A 353 2.06 11.96 -25.28
C GLU A 353 1.97 10.44 -25.04
N PRO A 354 0.76 9.84 -25.06
CA PRO A 354 0.60 8.40 -24.90
C PRO A 354 1.24 7.70 -26.11
N THR A 355 2.43 7.14 -25.91
CA THR A 355 3.07 6.30 -26.93
C THR A 355 2.71 4.85 -26.64
N PRO A 356 2.29 4.04 -27.63
CA PRO A 356 2.05 2.61 -27.42
C PRO A 356 3.35 1.93 -26.92
N ALA A 357 3.26 1.20 -25.80
CA ALA A 357 4.35 0.34 -25.35
C ALA A 357 4.36 -0.95 -26.16
N LYS A 358 5.56 -1.45 -26.49
CA LYS A 358 5.69 -2.80 -27.05
C LYS A 358 5.36 -3.82 -25.97
N VAL A 359 4.24 -4.53 -26.13
CA VAL A 359 3.85 -5.61 -25.23
C VAL A 359 4.73 -6.84 -25.47
N ASP A 360 4.99 -7.60 -24.40
CA ASP A 360 5.79 -8.81 -24.45
C ASP A 360 5.21 -9.84 -25.44
N THR A 361 6.08 -10.52 -26.20
CA THR A 361 5.65 -11.45 -27.26
C THR A 361 4.86 -12.62 -26.69
N SER A 362 5.24 -13.08 -25.49
CA SER A 362 4.55 -14.16 -24.79
C SER A 362 3.10 -13.78 -24.45
N ILE A 363 2.87 -12.53 -24.02
CA ILE A 363 1.55 -11.98 -23.68
C ILE A 363 0.72 -11.83 -24.95
N ARG A 364 1.28 -11.27 -26.02
CA ARG A 364 0.59 -11.14 -27.31
C ARG A 364 0.11 -12.49 -27.85
N ARG A 365 0.97 -13.52 -27.82
CA ARG A 365 0.61 -14.89 -28.22
C ARG A 365 -0.49 -15.47 -27.33
N ALA A 366 -0.50 -15.16 -26.03
CA ALA A 366 -1.56 -15.61 -25.12
C ALA A 366 -2.91 -14.97 -25.47
N TYR A 367 -2.94 -13.67 -25.79
CA TYR A 367 -4.15 -12.96 -26.21
C TYR A 367 -4.70 -13.49 -27.53
N GLN A 368 -3.83 -13.74 -28.51
CA GLN A 368 -4.21 -14.35 -29.78
C GLN A 368 -4.82 -15.74 -29.59
N ARG A 369 -4.22 -16.60 -28.75
CA ARG A 369 -4.79 -17.92 -28.41
C ARG A 369 -6.16 -17.81 -27.75
N ALA A 370 -6.36 -16.79 -26.92
CA ALA A 370 -7.64 -16.49 -26.28
C ALA A 370 -8.63 -15.72 -27.19
N ARG A 371 -8.27 -15.47 -28.47
CA ARG A 371 -9.06 -14.66 -29.42
C ARG A 371 -9.42 -13.26 -28.90
N ARG A 372 -8.53 -12.66 -28.11
CA ARG A 372 -8.66 -11.29 -27.60
C ARG A 372 -7.87 -10.31 -28.48
N PRO A 373 -8.32 -9.05 -28.62
CA PRO A 373 -7.55 -8.03 -29.33
C PRO A 373 -6.20 -7.78 -28.64
N GLU A 374 -5.17 -7.42 -29.41
CA GLU A 374 -3.85 -7.12 -28.85
C GLU A 374 -3.96 -5.99 -27.80
N PRO A 375 -3.41 -6.16 -26.59
CA PRO A 375 -3.55 -5.15 -25.56
C PRO A 375 -2.66 -3.95 -25.88
N GLU A 376 -3.20 -2.74 -25.71
CA GLU A 376 -2.45 -1.50 -25.85
C GLU A 376 -2.11 -0.93 -24.47
N VAL A 377 -0.87 -0.46 -24.30
CA VAL A 377 -0.40 0.23 -23.10
C VAL A 377 0.04 1.64 -23.48
N ALA A 378 -0.56 2.65 -22.88
CA ALA A 378 -0.17 4.04 -23.07
C ALA A 378 1.01 4.40 -22.15
N LEU A 379 2.19 4.68 -22.73
CA LEU A 379 3.33 5.22 -22.00
C LEU A 379 3.13 6.71 -21.74
N VAL A 380 3.14 7.10 -20.47
CA VAL A 380 2.98 8.48 -20.01
C VAL A 380 4.36 8.99 -19.59
N ARG A 381 4.90 9.96 -20.35
CA ARG A 381 6.23 10.55 -20.16
C ARG A 381 6.19 12.07 -20.21
N ILE A 382 7.13 12.77 -19.58
CA ILE A 382 7.19 14.23 -19.69
C ILE A 382 7.58 14.64 -21.12
N ARG A 383 6.76 15.48 -21.76
CA ARG A 383 7.05 16.03 -23.09
C ARG A 383 8.34 16.88 -23.07
N GLY A 384 9.37 16.49 -23.82
CA GLY A 384 10.58 17.28 -24.07
C GLY A 384 11.94 16.62 -23.77
N THR A 385 11.98 15.39 -23.23
CA THR A 385 13.24 14.75 -22.79
C THR A 385 13.90 13.80 -23.81
N ARG A 386 13.56 13.87 -25.12
CA ARG A 386 14.44 13.29 -26.14
C ARG A 386 15.66 14.19 -26.34
N SER A 387 16.79 13.74 -25.79
CA SER A 387 18.13 14.15 -26.19
C SER A 387 18.35 13.85 -27.67
N THR A 388 18.12 14.84 -28.52
CA THR A 388 18.87 15.02 -29.76
C THR A 388 19.17 16.51 -29.85
N SER A 389 20.46 16.83 -29.78
CA SER A 389 21.02 18.15 -29.98
C SER A 389 20.44 18.80 -31.23
N ALA A 390 19.64 19.85 -31.04
CA ALA A 390 19.29 20.80 -32.07
C ALA A 390 19.31 22.20 -31.44
N PRO A 391 19.89 23.23 -32.09
CA PRO A 391 20.02 24.55 -31.49
C PRO A 391 18.63 25.14 -31.23
N ALA A 392 18.37 25.56 -29.98
CA ALA A 392 17.17 26.29 -29.64
C ALA A 392 17.21 27.67 -30.31
N LEU A 393 16.26 27.94 -31.21
CA LEU A 393 15.94 29.29 -31.66
C LEU A 393 15.40 30.12 -30.49
N PRO A 394 15.73 31.43 -30.38
CA PRO A 394 15.26 32.27 -29.28
C PRO A 394 13.76 32.54 -29.38
N GLY A 395 13.00 32.08 -28.39
CA GLY A 395 11.56 32.34 -28.25
C GLY A 395 11.28 33.53 -27.33
N ASN A 396 10.48 34.47 -27.84
CA ASN A 396 10.09 35.77 -27.29
C ASN A 396 9.82 35.83 -25.77
N ALA A 397 10.45 36.82 -25.13
CA ALA A 397 10.18 37.28 -23.78
C ALA A 397 8.78 37.91 -23.69
N GLY A 398 7.91 37.32 -22.85
CA GLY A 398 6.60 37.88 -22.50
C GLY A 398 6.74 38.95 -21.43
N THR A 399 6.10 40.09 -21.70
CA THR A 399 6.08 41.32 -20.90
C THR A 399 5.41 41.16 -19.53
N GLY A 400 6.20 41.27 -18.47
CA GLY A 400 5.72 41.49 -17.11
C GLY A 400 6.90 41.93 -16.25
N SER A 401 6.88 43.20 -15.80
CA SER A 401 7.84 43.87 -14.91
C SER A 401 8.73 42.90 -14.12
N GLU A 402 9.83 42.50 -14.73
CA GLU A 402 10.76 41.50 -14.19
C GLU A 402 11.85 42.30 -13.50
N ARG A 403 11.86 42.31 -12.15
CA ARG A 403 13.05 42.75 -11.41
C ARG A 403 14.21 41.93 -11.96
N GLU A 404 15.16 42.58 -12.61
CA GLU A 404 16.33 41.96 -13.21
C GLU A 404 17.10 41.27 -12.10
N ARG A 405 17.08 39.93 -12.09
CA ARG A 405 17.70 39.13 -11.03
C ARG A 405 19.05 38.63 -11.50
N ASP A 406 20.05 38.77 -10.64
CA ASP A 406 21.42 38.32 -10.91
C ASP A 406 21.65 36.80 -10.78
N PHE A 407 20.58 36.01 -10.63
CA PHE A 407 20.69 34.58 -10.47
C PHE A 407 19.52 33.83 -11.12
N ARG A 408 19.80 32.59 -11.49
CA ARG A 408 18.81 31.58 -11.86
C ARG A 408 18.40 30.78 -10.62
N TRP A 409 17.14 30.35 -10.54
CA TRP A 409 16.67 29.49 -9.45
C TRP A 409 15.73 28.41 -9.97
N TRP A 410 15.73 27.25 -9.31
CA TRP A 410 14.81 26.17 -9.65
C TRP A 410 13.41 26.52 -9.14
N VAL A 411 12.44 26.45 -10.02
CA VAL A 411 11.02 26.53 -9.66
C VAL A 411 10.55 25.11 -9.39
N THR A 412 10.07 24.83 -8.17
CA THR A 412 9.44 23.55 -7.84
C THR A 412 8.06 23.44 -8.49
N PRO A 413 7.56 22.22 -8.75
CA PRO A 413 6.21 22.04 -9.27
C PRO A 413 5.20 22.67 -8.31
N HIS A 414 4.31 23.51 -8.82
CA HIS A 414 3.25 24.12 -8.03
C HIS A 414 1.99 24.33 -8.88
N TRP A 415 0.85 24.36 -8.22
CA TRP A 415 -0.43 24.61 -8.86
C TRP A 415 -0.68 26.11 -9.02
N ARG A 416 -1.18 26.50 -10.20
CA ARG A 416 -1.58 27.88 -10.48
C ARG A 416 -2.99 27.89 -11.07
N HIS A 417 -3.85 28.75 -10.53
CA HIS A 417 -5.19 28.95 -11.05
C HIS A 417 -5.13 29.86 -12.27
N GLN A 418 -5.18 29.29 -13.48
CA GLN A 418 -4.94 29.97 -14.73
C GLN A 418 -6.23 30.06 -15.56
N PRO A 419 -6.55 31.23 -16.15
CA PRO A 419 -7.72 31.35 -17.01
C PRO A 419 -7.51 30.65 -18.37
N TYR A 420 -8.55 30.02 -18.89
CA TYR A 420 -8.57 29.29 -20.17
C TYR A 420 -9.93 29.42 -20.89
N GLY A 421 -10.05 28.84 -22.08
CA GLY A 421 -11.28 28.88 -22.91
C GLY A 421 -11.45 30.18 -23.71
N PRO A 422 -12.51 30.29 -24.54
CA PRO A 422 -12.80 31.49 -25.31
C PRO A 422 -12.88 32.73 -24.40
N GLY A 423 -12.08 33.75 -24.71
CA GLY A 423 -12.02 34.97 -23.92
C GLY A 423 -11.47 34.82 -22.50
N ARG A 424 -10.77 33.72 -22.16
CA ARG A 424 -10.21 33.48 -20.80
C ARG A 424 -11.30 33.46 -19.70
N SER A 425 -12.53 33.12 -20.07
CA SER A 425 -13.72 33.15 -19.22
C SER A 425 -13.79 32.01 -18.21
N LEU A 426 -13.08 30.90 -18.45
CA LEU A 426 -13.00 29.75 -17.55
C LEU A 426 -11.70 29.79 -16.76
N ARG A 427 -11.63 29.11 -15.62
CA ARG A 427 -10.39 28.94 -14.85
C ARG A 427 -10.12 27.48 -14.53
N ASP A 428 -8.86 27.08 -14.62
CA ASP A 428 -8.41 25.74 -14.26
C ASP A 428 -7.15 25.80 -13.40
N TRP A 429 -6.94 24.76 -12.59
CA TRP A 429 -5.69 24.57 -11.88
C TRP A 429 -4.69 23.85 -12.78
N ILE A 430 -3.63 24.55 -13.17
CA ILE A 430 -2.55 24.02 -14.02
C ILE A 430 -1.31 23.79 -13.17
N VAL A 431 -0.61 22.67 -13.38
CA VAL A 431 0.69 22.43 -12.74
C VAL A 431 1.76 23.15 -13.55
N VAL A 432 2.46 24.09 -12.91
CA VAL A 432 3.66 24.68 -13.46
C VAL A 432 4.79 23.65 -13.32
N ARG A 433 5.33 23.19 -14.45
CA ARG A 433 6.45 22.23 -14.46
C ARG A 433 7.68 22.79 -13.73
N PRO A 434 8.49 21.93 -13.12
CA PRO A 434 9.77 22.38 -12.60
C PRO A 434 10.65 22.85 -13.75
N HIS A 435 11.20 24.05 -13.61
CA HIS A 435 12.08 24.66 -14.60
C HIS A 435 13.04 25.63 -13.92
N LEU A 436 14.17 25.90 -14.59
CA LEU A 436 15.09 26.93 -14.15
C LEU A 436 14.57 28.28 -14.65
N ARG A 437 14.38 29.24 -13.75
CA ARG A 437 13.91 30.60 -14.07
C ARG A 437 15.00 31.63 -13.78
N GLY A 438 15.06 32.69 -14.58
CA GLY A 438 16.05 33.77 -14.50
C GLY A 438 16.86 33.91 -15.80
N PRO A 439 17.65 34.98 -15.95
CA PRO A 439 18.42 35.24 -17.17
C PRO A 439 19.41 34.10 -17.46
N GLN A 440 19.49 33.65 -18.72
CA GLN A 440 20.28 32.47 -19.11
C GLN A 440 21.76 32.60 -18.78
N ASN A 441 22.28 33.83 -18.75
CA ASN A 441 23.68 34.19 -18.51
C ASN A 441 24.05 34.34 -17.01
N LYS A 442 23.12 34.14 -16.08
CA LYS A 442 23.36 34.37 -14.64
C LYS A 442 23.61 33.06 -13.87
N PRO A 443 24.39 33.06 -12.77
CA PRO A 443 24.68 31.85 -11.99
C PRO A 443 23.42 31.25 -11.34
N ILE A 444 23.40 29.93 -11.10
CA ILE A 444 22.32 29.27 -10.35
C ILE A 444 22.52 29.53 -8.85
N ARG A 445 21.49 30.03 -8.16
CA ARG A 445 21.55 30.34 -6.73
C ARG A 445 21.88 29.08 -5.92
N ALA A 446 22.92 29.13 -5.09
CA ALA A 446 23.45 27.97 -4.36
C ALA A 446 22.46 27.29 -3.38
N THR A 447 21.42 27.99 -2.91
CA THR A 447 20.34 27.41 -2.08
C THR A 447 19.30 26.62 -2.88
N THR A 448 19.54 26.44 -4.18
CA THR A 448 18.68 25.65 -5.05
C THR A 448 19.03 24.18 -4.88
N THR A 449 18.13 23.37 -4.34
CA THR A 449 18.29 21.91 -4.31
C THR A 449 18.35 21.39 -5.74
N VAL A 450 19.56 21.13 -6.24
CA VAL A 450 19.82 20.51 -7.54
C VAL A 450 19.37 19.06 -7.45
N ARG A 451 18.27 18.70 -8.13
CA ARG A 451 17.91 17.30 -8.36
C ARG A 451 18.60 16.87 -9.66
N VAL A 452 19.69 16.12 -9.54
CA VAL A 452 20.34 15.46 -10.68
C VAL A 452 19.37 14.42 -11.22
N LEU A 453 18.87 14.63 -12.43
CA LEU A 453 18.14 13.60 -13.20
C LEU A 453 19.19 12.74 -13.89
N GLY A 454 19.51 11.58 -13.28
CA GLY A 454 20.21 10.45 -13.91
C GLY A 454 21.61 10.72 -14.46
N THR A 455 22.62 10.16 -13.79
CA THR A 455 23.97 9.95 -14.33
C THR A 455 23.92 9.12 -15.62
N LEU A 456 24.45 9.67 -16.72
CA LEU A 456 24.86 8.89 -17.89
C LEU A 456 25.89 7.83 -17.43
N PRO A 457 25.82 6.58 -17.94
CA PRO A 457 26.92 5.65 -17.76
C PRO A 457 28.20 6.24 -18.37
N PRO A 458 29.37 5.99 -17.77
CA PRO A 458 30.63 6.47 -18.33
C PRO A 458 30.81 5.92 -19.75
N ARG A 459 31.25 6.80 -20.64
CA ARG A 459 31.63 6.47 -22.02
C ARG A 459 32.71 5.37 -21.96
N PRO A 460 32.60 4.27 -22.71
CA PRO A 460 33.76 3.40 -22.92
C PRO A 460 34.81 4.20 -23.67
N ASP A 461 36.02 4.25 -23.13
CA ASP A 461 37.17 4.84 -23.79
C ASP A 461 37.43 4.09 -25.10
N LEU A 462 37.37 4.84 -26.20
CA LEU A 462 37.87 4.42 -27.50
C LEU A 462 39.30 4.93 -27.63
N THR A 463 40.26 4.19 -27.08
CA THR A 463 41.67 4.26 -27.52
C THR A 463 42.40 2.95 -27.21
N ALA A 464 42.96 2.38 -28.28
CA ALA A 464 43.92 1.27 -28.40
C ALA A 464 43.41 -0.16 -28.15
#